data_AF-A0A7S4G607-F1
#
_entry.id   AF-A0A7S4G607-F1
#
_cell.length_a   1.000
_cell.length_b   1.000
_cell.length_c   1.000
_cell.angle_alpha   90.00
_cell.angle_beta   90.00
_cell.angle_gamma   90.00
#
_symmetry.space_group_name_H-M   'P 1'
#
loop_
_entity.id
_entity.type
_entity.pdbx_description
1 polymer ?
#
loop_
_entity_poly.entity_id
_entity_poly.type
_entity_poly.pdbx_seq_one_letter_code
_entity_poly.pdbx_strand_id
1 'polypeptide(L)'
;MDQWAQQHGGWTFLCICVLGSREALGLAQEMGKQMKLEHCVNGFVDRQSGMPPYGQLGCSGFIMLDQDLRVVNACTSAYLQVRQLAFKHVEALMTAMDAGQPFPPVCPGEMVQLSGLAQAPQYNGQVGLCFALEGDRIAVALRSGKQLKVRHANAVKVADDGAPDTTASCSTGTCGPVGGGSCSTGSCSTGAQGGCGDSAGAPLQLLPGVRSVQVPSMDAEHEQCVAHLNALAQTRNVEALQELRDCLAAHFAHEEQMFEEFGFGGDGAFSASKSHVKEHARMLRRLQERLDAPGGLLDEAFVRSVMTDFVEHAEQYDDKYSAHMVAAGAQ
;
A
#
# COMPACT_ATOMS: atom_id res chain seq x y z
N MET A 1 -1.44 5.43 13.71
CA MET A 1 -2.25 4.76 14.75
C MET A 1 -2.24 5.57 16.05
N ASP A 2 -1.11 5.71 16.76
CA ASP A 2 -1.07 6.43 18.04
C ASP A 2 -1.53 7.89 17.95
N GLN A 3 -1.10 8.59 16.88
CA GLN A 3 -1.60 9.94 16.57
C GLN A 3 -3.12 9.96 16.33
N TRP A 4 -3.69 8.95 15.66
CA TRP A 4 -5.15 8.87 15.50
C TRP A 4 -5.84 8.61 16.83
N ALA A 5 -5.30 7.73 17.68
CA ALA A 5 -5.84 7.47 19.01
C ALA A 5 -5.83 8.73 19.89
N GLN A 6 -4.82 9.58 19.74
CA GLN A 6 -4.76 10.88 20.41
C GLN A 6 -5.82 11.87 19.88
N GLN A 7 -6.04 11.91 18.57
CA GLN A 7 -6.87 12.92 17.90
C GLN A 7 -8.36 12.55 17.85
N HIS A 8 -8.68 11.26 17.82
CA HIS A 8 -10.03 10.73 17.60
C HIS A 8 -10.54 10.02 18.86
N GLY A 9 -10.96 10.80 19.87
CA GLY A 9 -11.43 10.25 21.15
C GLY A 9 -12.66 9.33 21.10
N GLY A 10 -13.36 9.25 19.97
CA GLY A 10 -14.45 8.28 19.72
C GLY A 10 -13.98 6.89 19.26
N TRP A 11 -12.68 6.74 18.98
CA TRP A 11 -12.11 5.52 18.39
C TRP A 11 -11.13 4.86 19.34
N THR A 12 -11.17 3.53 19.37
CA THR A 12 -10.19 2.72 20.09
C THR A 12 -9.27 2.04 19.08
N PHE A 13 -7.97 2.26 19.21
CA PHE A 13 -6.97 1.64 18.34
C PHE A 13 -6.27 0.51 19.07
N LEU A 14 -6.28 -0.68 18.46
CA LEU A 14 -5.69 -1.90 18.99
C LEU A 14 -4.45 -2.28 18.17
N CYS A 15 -3.30 -2.38 18.83
CA CYS A 15 -2.09 -2.97 18.27
C CYS A 15 -1.90 -4.35 18.89
N ILE A 16 -2.16 -5.42 18.14
CA ILE A 16 -2.16 -6.80 18.67
C ILE A 16 -0.98 -7.58 18.09
N CYS A 17 -0.11 -8.09 18.96
CA CYS A 17 0.94 -9.05 18.59
C CYS A 17 0.34 -10.45 18.37
N VAL A 18 0.50 -10.99 17.16
CA VAL A 18 -0.17 -12.21 16.70
C VAL A 18 0.86 -13.35 16.55
N LEU A 19 1.49 -13.74 17.67
CA LEU A 19 2.49 -14.82 17.69
C LEU A 19 1.91 -16.17 18.18
N GLY A 20 0.81 -16.15 18.95
CA GLY A 20 0.15 -17.38 19.42
C GLY A 20 0.89 -18.12 20.53
N SER A 21 1.81 -17.45 21.22
CA SER A 21 2.61 -18.02 22.31
C SER A 21 2.75 -17.02 23.46
N ARG A 22 3.24 -17.47 24.62
CA ARG A 22 3.50 -16.58 25.76
C ARG A 22 4.60 -15.54 25.50
N GLU A 23 5.46 -15.78 24.52
CA GLU A 23 6.53 -14.84 24.13
C GLU A 23 5.96 -13.56 23.50
N ALA A 24 4.72 -13.63 22.99
CA ALA A 24 4.00 -12.48 22.41
C ALA A 24 3.90 -11.29 23.38
N LEU A 25 3.86 -11.54 24.69
CA LEU A 25 3.82 -10.47 25.70
C LEU A 25 5.08 -9.60 25.64
N GLY A 26 6.27 -10.24 25.64
CA GLY A 26 7.54 -9.51 25.61
C GLY A 26 7.70 -8.72 24.32
N LEU A 27 7.33 -9.34 23.19
CA LEU A 27 7.37 -8.69 21.88
C LEU A 27 6.40 -7.50 21.78
N ALA A 28 5.17 -7.66 22.27
CA ALA A 28 4.19 -6.57 22.31
C ALA A 28 4.72 -5.41 23.16
N GLN A 29 5.24 -5.69 24.37
CA GLN A 29 5.79 -4.66 25.26
C GLN A 29 6.95 -3.89 24.62
N GLU A 30 7.88 -4.60 24.00
CA GLU A 30 9.03 -3.97 23.33
C GLU A 30 8.57 -3.13 22.13
N MET A 31 7.65 -3.64 21.32
CA MET A 31 7.07 -2.88 20.20
C MET A 31 6.38 -1.60 20.69
N GLY A 32 5.57 -1.69 21.74
CA GLY A 32 4.89 -0.53 22.32
C GLY A 32 5.88 0.54 22.80
N LYS A 33 6.99 0.12 23.41
CA LYS A 33 8.06 1.01 23.87
C LYS A 33 8.82 1.64 22.69
N GLN A 34 9.24 0.85 21.71
CA GLN A 34 10.01 1.35 20.55
C GLN A 34 9.17 2.31 19.69
N MET A 35 7.89 1.98 19.50
CA MET A 35 6.96 2.79 18.71
C MET A 35 6.32 3.94 19.50
N LYS A 36 6.63 4.05 20.80
CA LYS A 36 6.08 5.06 21.73
C LYS A 36 4.55 5.12 21.69
N LEU A 37 3.91 3.95 21.80
CA LEU A 37 2.45 3.84 21.83
C LEU A 37 1.95 4.24 23.23
N GLU A 38 1.35 5.43 23.33
CA GLU A 38 0.83 6.00 24.58
C GLU A 38 -0.70 6.07 24.60
N HIS A 39 -1.33 6.13 23.43
CA HIS A 39 -2.76 6.35 23.26
C HIS A 39 -3.49 5.13 22.69
N CYS A 40 -2.76 4.16 22.14
CA CYS A 40 -3.31 2.89 21.68
C CYS A 40 -3.36 1.83 22.79
N VAL A 41 -4.27 0.86 22.66
CA VAL A 41 -4.22 -0.38 23.43
C VAL A 41 -3.26 -1.34 22.74
N ASN A 42 -2.20 -1.72 23.44
CA ASN A 42 -1.24 -2.71 22.99
C ASN A 42 -1.55 -4.06 23.62
N GLY A 43 -1.76 -5.09 22.80
CA GLY A 43 -2.22 -6.41 23.23
C GLY A 43 -1.48 -7.54 22.51
N PHE A 44 -1.80 -8.78 22.87
CA PHE A 44 -1.16 -9.97 22.31
C PHE A 44 -2.06 -11.19 22.38
N VAL A 45 -1.80 -12.17 21.52
CA VAL A 45 -2.43 -13.49 21.54
C VAL A 45 -1.51 -14.47 22.26
N ASP A 46 -1.93 -14.96 23.43
CA ASP A 46 -1.09 -15.77 24.33
C ASP A 46 -1.03 -17.27 23.97
N ARG A 47 -1.90 -17.74 23.06
CA ARG A 47 -2.04 -19.16 22.68
C ARG A 47 -2.42 -19.33 21.23
N GLN A 48 -1.95 -20.42 20.63
CA GLN A 48 -2.25 -20.78 19.24
C GLN A 48 -3.75 -20.92 18.97
N SER A 49 -4.53 -21.41 19.94
CA SER A 49 -5.99 -21.53 19.79
C SER A 49 -6.73 -20.20 19.73
N GLY A 50 -6.08 -19.10 20.13
CA GLY A 50 -6.61 -17.74 20.02
C GLY A 50 -6.16 -17.00 18.76
N MET A 51 -5.36 -17.66 17.90
CA MET A 51 -4.88 -17.04 16.67
C MET A 51 -6.05 -16.77 15.72
N PRO A 52 -6.12 -15.57 15.10
CA PRO A 52 -7.11 -15.32 14.07
C PRO A 52 -6.89 -16.30 12.90
N PRO A 53 -7.97 -16.84 12.30
CA PRO A 53 -7.86 -17.81 11.20
C PRO A 53 -7.22 -17.22 9.95
N TYR A 54 -7.25 -15.89 9.82
CA TYR A 54 -6.56 -15.16 8.77
C TYR A 54 -5.09 -14.87 9.11
N GLY A 55 -4.61 -15.04 10.35
CA GLY A 55 -3.20 -14.76 10.71
C GLY A 55 -2.91 -13.27 10.90
N GLN A 56 -1.67 -12.85 10.62
CA GLN A 56 -1.17 -11.51 10.92
C GLN A 56 -1.31 -10.57 9.71
N LEU A 57 -2.01 -9.44 9.85
CA LEU A 57 -2.05 -8.42 8.81
C LEU A 57 -0.72 -7.69 8.63
N GLY A 58 0.00 -7.41 9.72
CA GLY A 58 1.25 -6.64 9.66
C GLY A 58 1.02 -5.30 8.96
N CYS A 59 1.84 -5.00 7.95
CA CYS A 59 1.71 -3.78 7.14
C CYS A 59 0.64 -3.87 6.03
N SER A 60 -0.15 -4.95 6.00
CA SER A 60 -1.16 -5.21 4.96
C SER A 60 -2.45 -4.41 5.14
N GLY A 61 -2.59 -3.65 6.22
CA GLY A 61 -3.74 -2.76 6.46
C GLY A 61 -4.30 -2.87 7.86
N PHE A 62 -5.51 -2.35 8.04
CA PHE A 62 -6.26 -2.36 9.30
C PHE A 62 -7.54 -3.17 9.17
N ILE A 63 -7.95 -3.78 10.28
CA ILE A 63 -9.32 -4.28 10.48
C ILE A 63 -10.09 -3.17 11.17
N MET A 64 -11.27 -2.87 10.65
CA MET A 64 -12.19 -1.92 11.27
C MET A 64 -13.39 -2.66 11.82
N LEU A 65 -13.72 -2.33 13.07
CA LEU A 65 -14.87 -2.86 13.80
C LEU A 65 -15.84 -1.71 14.10
N ASP A 66 -17.14 -1.99 14.09
CA ASP A 66 -18.15 -1.07 14.60
C ASP A 66 -18.27 -1.13 16.14
N GLN A 67 -19.19 -0.32 16.69
CA GLN A 67 -19.48 -0.28 18.13
C GLN A 67 -20.04 -1.60 18.70
N ASP A 68 -20.59 -2.47 17.85
CA ASP A 68 -21.08 -3.81 18.21
C ASP A 68 -19.99 -4.88 18.00
N LEU A 69 -18.74 -4.46 17.74
CA LEU A 69 -17.59 -5.29 17.43
C LEU A 69 -17.75 -6.16 16.16
N ARG A 70 -18.59 -5.73 15.22
CA ARG A 70 -18.71 -6.38 13.91
C ARG A 70 -17.65 -5.84 12.96
N VAL A 71 -17.08 -6.73 12.14
CA VAL A 71 -16.12 -6.34 11.09
C VAL A 71 -16.83 -5.55 10.01
N VAL A 72 -16.49 -4.27 9.88
CA VAL A 72 -16.97 -3.39 8.80
C VAL A 72 -16.01 -3.35 7.62
N ASN A 73 -14.72 -3.54 7.89
CA ASN A 73 -13.71 -3.73 6.86
C ASN A 73 -12.64 -4.70 7.37
N ALA A 74 -12.44 -5.80 6.65
CA ALA A 74 -11.50 -6.85 7.04
C ALA A 74 -10.05 -6.51 6.68
N CYS A 75 -9.83 -5.60 5.72
CA CYS A 75 -8.50 -5.20 5.27
C CYS A 75 -8.59 -3.88 4.49
N THR A 76 -8.13 -2.79 5.09
CA THR A 76 -7.88 -1.56 4.34
C THR A 76 -6.68 -1.72 3.40
N SER A 77 -6.43 -0.73 2.53
CA SER A 77 -5.25 -0.75 1.66
C SER A 77 -3.95 -0.87 2.48
N ALA A 78 -3.00 -1.64 1.96
CA ALA A 78 -1.71 -1.86 2.60
C ALA A 78 -0.79 -0.65 2.45
N TYR A 79 -0.14 -0.22 3.53
CA TYR A 79 0.80 0.91 3.49
C TYR A 79 1.94 0.67 2.52
N LEU A 80 2.42 -0.57 2.40
CA LEU A 80 3.53 -0.90 1.53
C LEU A 80 3.18 -0.80 0.04
N GLN A 81 1.90 -0.96 -0.30
CA GLN A 81 1.43 -0.88 -1.68
C GLN A 81 1.12 0.55 -2.12
N VAL A 82 0.50 1.35 -1.24
CA VAL A 82 -0.07 2.66 -1.61
C VAL A 82 0.34 3.81 -0.68
N ARG A 83 1.32 3.56 0.20
CA ARG A 83 1.92 4.54 1.11
C ARG A 83 0.85 5.30 1.90
N GLN A 84 0.95 6.63 1.93
CA GLN A 84 0.06 7.51 2.68
C GLN A 84 -1.43 7.38 2.29
N LEU A 85 -1.74 6.84 1.10
CA LEU A 85 -3.12 6.58 0.72
C LEU A 85 -3.77 5.49 1.57
N ALA A 86 -2.98 4.56 2.13
CA ALA A 86 -3.47 3.56 3.07
C ALA A 86 -4.08 4.22 4.32
N PHE A 87 -3.48 5.31 4.80
CA PHE A 87 -4.02 6.06 5.93
C PHE A 87 -5.29 6.81 5.55
N LYS A 88 -5.31 7.44 4.37
CA LYS A 88 -6.52 8.09 3.84
C LYS A 88 -7.68 7.11 3.63
N HIS A 89 -7.41 5.84 3.35
CA HIS A 89 -8.42 4.79 3.32
C HIS A 89 -9.11 4.68 4.68
N VAL A 90 -8.33 4.49 5.76
CA VAL A 90 -8.84 4.37 7.13
C VAL A 90 -9.64 5.62 7.51
N GLU A 91 -9.08 6.81 7.24
CA GLU A 91 -9.72 8.10 7.55
C GLU A 91 -11.06 8.28 6.81
N ALA A 92 -11.16 7.83 5.56
CA ALA A 92 -12.41 7.87 4.80
C ALA A 92 -13.50 7.00 5.44
N LEU A 93 -13.13 5.81 5.92
CA LEU A 93 -14.05 4.91 6.61
C LEU A 93 -14.45 5.45 7.99
N MET A 94 -13.48 5.99 8.75
CA MET A 94 -13.74 6.63 10.04
C MET A 94 -14.71 7.81 9.89
N THR A 95 -14.47 8.67 8.89
CA THR A 95 -15.33 9.83 8.60
C THR A 95 -16.76 9.40 8.28
N ALA A 96 -16.94 8.35 7.48
CA ALA A 96 -18.27 7.83 7.15
C ALA A 96 -18.99 7.28 8.41
N MET A 97 -18.28 6.55 9.27
CA MET A 97 -18.82 6.03 10.52
C MET A 97 -19.20 7.13 11.51
N ASP A 98 -18.32 8.10 11.73
CA ASP A 98 -18.58 9.25 12.61
C ASP A 98 -19.80 10.06 12.14
N ALA A 99 -19.99 10.16 10.82
CA ALA A 99 -21.13 10.84 10.22
C ALA A 99 -22.41 9.98 10.15
N GLY A 100 -22.36 8.70 10.51
CA GLY A 100 -23.47 7.76 10.31
C GLY A 100 -23.87 7.58 8.84
N GLN A 101 -22.92 7.78 7.92
CA GLN A 101 -23.12 7.70 6.48
C GLN A 101 -22.72 6.32 5.94
N PRO A 102 -23.27 5.91 4.78
CA PRO A 102 -22.79 4.71 4.10
C PRO A 102 -21.31 4.85 3.75
N PHE A 103 -20.57 3.75 3.82
CA PHE A 103 -19.17 3.74 3.40
C PHE A 103 -19.04 4.14 1.93
N PRO A 104 -17.97 4.88 1.58
CA PRO A 104 -17.70 5.18 0.19
C PRO A 104 -17.46 3.85 -0.57
N PRO A 105 -18.02 3.68 -1.78
CA PRO A 105 -17.86 2.44 -2.56
C PRO A 105 -16.42 2.21 -3.03
N VAL A 106 -15.61 3.27 -3.01
CA VAL A 106 -14.18 3.27 -3.33
C VAL A 106 -13.49 4.18 -2.31
N CYS A 107 -12.40 3.70 -1.73
CA CYS A 107 -11.52 4.45 -0.84
C CYS A 107 -10.21 4.86 -1.54
N PRO A 108 -9.50 5.88 -1.02
CA PRO A 108 -8.14 6.17 -1.44
C PRO A 108 -7.25 4.93 -1.27
N GLY A 109 -6.32 4.72 -2.20
CA GLY A 109 -5.44 3.55 -2.21
C GLY A 109 -6.06 2.32 -2.90
N GLU A 110 -7.27 2.42 -3.44
CA GLU A 110 -7.89 1.32 -4.18
C GLU A 110 -7.76 1.50 -5.69
N MET A 111 -7.55 0.39 -6.40
CA MET A 111 -7.57 0.35 -7.86
C MET A 111 -9.01 0.32 -8.36
N VAL A 112 -9.31 1.14 -9.35
CA VAL A 112 -10.65 1.25 -9.96
C VAL A 112 -10.58 1.16 -11.47
N GLN A 113 -11.58 0.50 -12.06
CA GLN A 113 -11.82 0.53 -13.48
C GLN A 113 -12.89 1.58 -13.80
N LEU A 114 -12.56 2.47 -14.75
CA LEU A 114 -13.47 3.54 -15.15
C LEU A 114 -14.51 3.03 -16.15
N SER A 115 -15.75 3.46 -15.99
CA SER A 115 -16.84 3.11 -16.90
C SER A 115 -17.92 4.20 -16.97
N GLY A 116 -18.69 4.24 -18.07
CA GLY A 116 -19.81 5.16 -18.23
C GLY A 116 -19.44 6.65 -18.33
N LEU A 117 -18.19 7.00 -18.65
CA LEU A 117 -17.74 8.38 -18.82
C LEU A 117 -18.23 8.95 -20.16
N ALA A 118 -19.36 9.67 -20.16
CA ALA A 118 -19.94 10.26 -21.37
C ALA A 118 -19.07 11.36 -22.00
N GLN A 119 -18.43 12.19 -21.17
CA GLN A 119 -17.60 13.33 -21.63
C GLN A 119 -16.17 12.95 -21.98
N ALA A 120 -15.75 11.73 -21.60
CA ALA A 120 -14.40 11.25 -21.87
C ALA A 120 -14.40 9.72 -22.10
N PRO A 121 -15.12 9.25 -23.12
CA PRO A 121 -15.35 7.82 -23.35
C PRO A 121 -14.07 7.03 -23.62
N GLN A 122 -13.00 7.69 -24.08
CA GLN A 122 -11.70 7.10 -24.31
C GLN A 122 -11.02 6.54 -23.04
N TYR A 123 -11.47 6.95 -21.85
CA TYR A 123 -10.97 6.44 -20.57
C TYR A 123 -11.79 5.28 -20.01
N ASN A 124 -12.94 4.94 -20.63
CA ASN A 124 -13.71 3.77 -20.20
C ASN A 124 -12.90 2.50 -20.42
N GLY A 125 -12.97 1.59 -19.46
CA GLY A 125 -12.21 0.34 -19.41
C GLY A 125 -10.80 0.50 -18.81
N GLN A 126 -10.28 1.72 -18.68
CA GLN A 126 -8.95 1.94 -18.09
C GLN A 126 -8.98 1.77 -16.58
N VAL A 127 -7.86 1.28 -16.04
CA VAL A 127 -7.65 1.09 -14.60
C VAL A 127 -6.77 2.20 -14.06
N GLY A 128 -7.14 2.75 -12.90
CA GLY A 128 -6.38 3.78 -12.19
C GLY A 128 -6.47 3.64 -10.68
N LEU A 129 -5.64 4.40 -9.98
CA LEU A 129 -5.58 4.45 -8.51
C LEU A 129 -6.44 5.60 -8.00
N CYS A 130 -7.38 5.31 -7.10
CA CYS A 130 -8.08 6.34 -6.35
C CYS A 130 -7.12 6.98 -5.34
N PHE A 131 -6.92 8.30 -5.40
CA PHE A 131 -5.99 8.99 -4.49
C PHE A 131 -6.64 10.06 -3.60
N ALA A 132 -7.91 10.40 -3.86
CA ALA A 132 -8.70 11.30 -3.01
C ALA A 132 -10.20 11.12 -3.22
N LEU A 133 -10.97 11.40 -2.17
CA LEU A 133 -12.43 11.55 -2.21
C LEU A 133 -12.77 13.04 -2.14
N GLU A 134 -13.64 13.50 -3.04
CA GLU A 134 -14.05 14.89 -3.17
C GLU A 134 -15.58 14.97 -3.28
N GLY A 135 -16.28 14.86 -2.16
CA GLY A 135 -17.74 14.92 -2.14
C GLY A 135 -18.39 13.77 -2.91
N ASP A 136 -19.08 14.07 -4.02
CA ASP A 136 -19.74 13.08 -4.88
C ASP A 136 -18.81 12.49 -5.96
N ARG A 137 -17.52 12.85 -5.92
CA ARG A 137 -16.50 12.45 -6.90
C ARG A 137 -15.28 11.85 -6.23
N ILE A 138 -14.54 11.11 -7.02
CA ILE A 138 -13.21 10.59 -6.68
C ILE A 138 -12.18 11.09 -7.67
N ALA A 139 -10.97 11.32 -7.17
CA ALA A 139 -9.81 11.63 -7.99
C ALA A 139 -9.04 10.34 -8.29
N VAL A 140 -8.88 10.04 -9.58
CA VAL A 140 -8.26 8.81 -10.09
C VAL A 140 -7.03 9.16 -10.93
N ALA A 141 -5.90 8.53 -10.62
CA ALA A 141 -4.68 8.60 -11.41
C ALA A 141 -4.58 7.36 -12.31
N LEU A 142 -4.60 7.56 -13.62
CA LEU A 142 -4.43 6.50 -14.61
C LEU A 142 -2.95 6.13 -14.77
N ARG A 143 -2.67 4.94 -15.29
CA ARG A 143 -1.30 4.50 -15.63
C ARG A 143 -0.58 5.44 -16.61
N SER A 144 -1.34 6.15 -17.44
CA SER A 144 -0.81 7.18 -18.35
C SER A 144 -0.31 8.44 -17.63
N GLY A 145 -0.42 8.52 -16.30
CA GLY A 145 -0.15 9.72 -15.51
C GLY A 145 -1.30 10.73 -15.52
N LYS A 146 -2.32 10.53 -16.37
CA LYS A 146 -3.48 11.42 -16.43
C LYS A 146 -4.32 11.28 -15.16
N GLN A 147 -4.64 12.40 -14.54
CA GLN A 147 -5.57 12.47 -13.43
C GLN A 147 -6.97 12.89 -13.90
N LEU A 148 -7.98 12.23 -13.37
CA LEU A 148 -9.39 12.45 -13.69
C LEU A 148 -10.21 12.59 -12.41
N LYS A 149 -11.24 13.44 -12.45
CA LYS A 149 -12.27 13.51 -11.42
C LYS A 149 -13.54 12.88 -11.95
N VAL A 150 -13.93 11.75 -11.38
CA VAL A 150 -15.08 10.95 -11.85
C VAL A 150 -16.10 10.77 -10.73
N ARG A 151 -17.37 10.56 -11.06
CA ARG A 151 -18.38 10.22 -10.05
C ARG A 151 -18.11 8.81 -9.52
N HIS A 152 -18.53 8.53 -8.29
CA HIS A 152 -18.45 7.17 -7.74
C HIS A 152 -19.09 6.12 -8.66
N ALA A 153 -20.25 6.43 -9.27
CA ALA A 153 -20.94 5.53 -10.19
C ALA A 153 -20.16 5.20 -11.48
N ASN A 154 -19.08 5.94 -11.78
CA ASN A 154 -18.23 5.74 -12.95
C ASN A 154 -16.94 4.99 -12.63
N ALA A 155 -16.77 4.52 -11.40
CA ALA A 155 -15.59 3.81 -10.95
C ALA A 155 -15.99 2.55 -10.19
N VAL A 156 -15.54 1.40 -10.68
CA VAL A 156 -15.77 0.11 -10.04
C VAL A 156 -14.46 -0.37 -9.45
N LYS A 157 -14.46 -0.72 -8.16
CA LYS A 157 -13.30 -1.31 -7.50
C LYS A 157 -12.87 -2.57 -8.24
N VAL A 158 -11.61 -2.64 -8.62
CA VAL A 158 -11.01 -3.86 -9.16
C VAL A 158 -10.64 -4.72 -7.96
N ALA A 159 -11.10 -5.97 -7.95
CA ALA A 159 -10.67 -6.91 -6.92
C ALA A 159 -9.15 -7.04 -7.00
N ASP A 160 -8.47 -6.83 -5.88
CA ASP A 160 -7.12 -7.36 -5.74
C ASP A 160 -7.25 -8.88 -5.78
N ASP A 161 -6.47 -9.56 -6.64
CA ASP A 161 -6.47 -11.01 -6.84
C ASP A 161 -6.03 -11.82 -5.58
N GLY A 162 -6.24 -11.30 -4.37
CA GLY A 162 -5.75 -11.89 -3.11
C GLY A 162 -6.54 -11.60 -1.84
N ALA A 163 -7.71 -10.93 -1.88
CA ALA A 163 -8.57 -10.86 -0.68
C ALA A 163 -9.64 -11.98 -0.75
N PRO A 164 -9.77 -12.85 0.27
CA PRO A 164 -10.86 -13.80 0.30
C PRO A 164 -12.19 -13.04 0.38
N ASP A 165 -13.02 -13.26 -0.63
CA ASP A 165 -14.38 -12.76 -0.71
C ASP A 165 -15.18 -13.27 0.50
N THR A 166 -15.42 -12.40 1.46
CA THR A 166 -16.34 -12.64 2.58
C THR A 166 -17.50 -11.65 2.53
N THR A 167 -17.91 -11.26 1.32
CA THR A 167 -19.25 -10.70 1.14
C THR A 167 -20.28 -11.83 1.10
N ALA A 168 -20.58 -12.38 2.27
CA ALA A 168 -21.74 -13.21 2.47
C ALA A 168 -23.00 -12.39 2.15
N SER A 169 -23.51 -12.60 0.94
CA SER A 169 -24.81 -12.19 0.44
C SER A 169 -25.91 -12.51 1.45
N CYS A 170 -26.46 -11.46 2.09
CA CYS A 170 -27.76 -11.53 2.74
C CYS A 170 -28.84 -11.21 1.68
N SER A 171 -29.25 -12.26 0.99
CA SER A 171 -30.42 -12.25 0.11
C SER A 171 -31.71 -12.33 0.93
N THR A 172 -32.54 -11.28 0.89
CA THR A 172 -34.02 -11.32 1.07
C THR A 172 -34.58 -9.94 0.74
N GLY A 173 -35.06 -9.71 -0.50
CA GLY A 173 -36.48 -9.47 -0.84
C GLY A 173 -36.90 -8.00 -0.63
N THR A 174 -37.67 -7.28 -1.46
CA THR A 174 -38.45 -7.56 -2.68
C THR A 174 -38.98 -6.19 -3.17
N CYS A 175 -38.98 -5.96 -4.49
CA CYS A 175 -39.96 -5.23 -5.32
C CYS A 175 -40.48 -3.81 -4.93
N GLY A 176 -40.21 -2.83 -5.81
CA GLY A 176 -41.25 -1.88 -6.25
C GLY A 176 -40.77 -0.53 -6.82
N PRO A 177 -41.42 0.07 -7.85
CA PRO A 177 -40.77 0.95 -8.83
C PRO A 177 -41.31 2.41 -8.90
N VAL A 178 -40.76 3.15 -9.89
CA VAL A 178 -41.23 4.37 -10.63
C VAL A 178 -41.00 5.80 -10.09
N GLY A 179 -40.48 6.64 -11.00
CA GLY A 179 -40.55 8.12 -11.02
C GLY A 179 -39.16 8.77 -11.03
N GLY A 180 -38.63 9.37 -12.10
CA GLY A 180 -39.26 10.22 -13.10
C GLY A 180 -39.13 11.70 -12.68
N GLY A 181 -38.02 12.37 -13.02
CA GLY A 181 -37.80 13.77 -12.66
C GLY A 181 -36.65 14.43 -13.43
N SER A 182 -37.01 15.29 -14.37
CA SER A 182 -36.16 16.04 -15.31
C SER A 182 -35.87 17.46 -14.79
N CYS A 183 -34.80 18.07 -15.33
CA CYS A 183 -34.52 19.51 -15.53
C CYS A 183 -34.34 20.39 -14.26
N SER A 184 -33.57 21.49 -14.19
CA SER A 184 -32.93 22.38 -15.17
C SER A 184 -31.83 23.23 -14.50
N THR A 185 -30.85 23.68 -15.29
CA THR A 185 -30.20 25.01 -15.27
C THR A 185 -29.75 25.66 -13.96
N GLY A 186 -28.44 25.81 -13.80
CA GLY A 186 -27.83 26.72 -12.83
C GLY A 186 -26.37 27.01 -13.16
N SER A 187 -26.17 27.97 -14.06
CA SER A 187 -24.89 28.62 -14.34
C SER A 187 -24.42 29.40 -13.11
N CYS A 188 -23.21 29.13 -12.63
CA CYS A 188 -22.43 30.14 -11.91
C CYS A 188 -20.93 29.95 -12.21
N SER A 189 -20.43 31.01 -12.80
CA SER A 189 -19.13 31.27 -13.40
C SER A 189 -18.01 31.55 -12.39
N THR A 190 -16.79 31.26 -12.84
CA THR A 190 -15.54 32.00 -12.62
C THR A 190 -15.03 32.25 -11.19
N GLY A 191 -13.82 31.73 -10.94
CA GLY A 191 -12.76 32.52 -10.31
C GLY A 191 -12.28 32.03 -8.96
N ALA A 192 -11.28 31.15 -8.95
CA ALA A 192 -10.26 31.13 -7.91
C ALA A 192 -9.00 30.45 -8.45
N GLN A 193 -8.04 31.28 -8.88
CA GLN A 193 -6.64 30.90 -8.96
C GLN A 193 -6.19 30.46 -7.57
N GLY A 194 -5.51 29.32 -7.50
CA GLY A 194 -4.93 28.79 -6.27
C GLY A 194 -4.04 27.60 -6.62
N GLY A 195 -2.87 27.92 -7.17
CA GLY A 195 -1.84 26.94 -7.49
C GLY A 195 -1.16 26.38 -6.25
N CYS A 196 -0.80 25.10 -6.33
CA CYS A 196 0.32 24.44 -5.68
C CYS A 196 0.43 23.04 -6.30
N GLY A 197 1.53 22.56 -6.86
CA GLY A 197 2.86 23.11 -7.09
C GLY A 197 3.66 21.98 -7.72
N ASP A 198 3.87 22.04 -9.04
CA ASP A 198 4.83 21.16 -9.71
C ASP A 198 6.22 21.50 -9.17
N SER A 199 6.75 20.63 -8.31
CA SER A 199 8.10 20.76 -7.79
C SER A 199 9.09 20.25 -8.83
N ALA A 200 9.38 21.07 -9.84
CA ALA A 200 10.74 21.17 -10.35
C ALA A 200 11.59 21.85 -9.26
N GLY A 201 12.80 21.46 -8.88
CA GLY A 201 13.78 20.52 -9.41
C GLY A 201 15.00 20.62 -8.49
N ALA A 202 15.04 19.82 -7.42
CA ALA A 202 16.27 19.58 -6.68
C ALA A 202 17.02 18.44 -7.39
N PRO A 203 18.33 18.55 -7.68
CA PRO A 203 19.07 17.50 -8.39
C PRO A 203 18.96 16.15 -7.66
N LEU A 204 18.96 15.06 -8.43
CA LEU A 204 18.96 13.70 -7.87
C LEU A 204 20.14 13.54 -6.90
N GLN A 205 19.80 13.28 -5.65
CA GLN A 205 20.78 13.00 -4.61
C GLN A 205 21.17 11.53 -4.69
N LEU A 206 22.48 11.27 -4.81
CA LEU A 206 23.01 9.91 -4.77
C LEU A 206 22.76 9.28 -3.41
N LEU A 207 22.47 7.99 -3.40
CA LEU A 207 22.29 7.22 -2.19
C LEU A 207 23.66 6.98 -1.53
N PRO A 208 23.81 7.27 -0.23
CA PRO A 208 25.03 6.97 0.51
C PRO A 208 25.17 5.47 0.86
N GLY A 209 24.13 4.67 0.63
CA GLY A 209 23.99 3.28 1.08
C GLY A 209 22.63 3.05 1.72
N VAL A 210 22.28 1.78 1.95
CA VAL A 210 21.16 1.38 2.82
C VAL A 210 21.71 0.83 4.13
N ARG A 211 20.87 0.69 5.15
CA ARG A 211 21.27 0.13 6.44
C ARG A 211 21.64 -1.35 6.26
N SER A 212 22.71 -1.77 6.95
CA SER A 212 23.11 -3.18 7.00
C SER A 212 22.06 -4.04 7.70
N VAL A 213 21.74 -5.17 7.07
CA VAL A 213 20.83 -6.20 7.58
C VAL A 213 21.58 -7.31 8.34
N GLN A 214 22.86 -7.09 8.66
CA GLN A 214 23.71 -8.02 9.43
C GLN A 214 23.91 -9.41 8.79
N VAL A 215 23.61 -9.54 7.49
CA VAL A 215 23.89 -10.71 6.67
C VAL A 215 24.88 -10.27 5.59
N PRO A 216 26.18 -10.60 5.71
CA PRO A 216 27.23 -10.12 4.82
C PRO A 216 26.94 -10.27 3.31
N SER A 217 26.35 -11.40 2.92
CA SER A 217 25.95 -11.65 1.53
C SER A 217 24.89 -10.64 1.04
N MET A 218 23.88 -10.35 1.86
CA MET A 218 22.84 -9.36 1.55
C MET A 218 23.34 -7.93 1.56
N ASP A 219 24.19 -7.58 2.53
CA ASP A 219 24.80 -6.24 2.59
C ASP A 219 25.62 -5.96 1.31
N ALA A 220 26.36 -6.96 0.83
CA ALA A 220 27.12 -6.84 -0.43
C ALA A 220 26.21 -6.68 -1.66
N GLU A 221 25.05 -7.33 -1.68
CA GLU A 221 24.06 -7.16 -2.75
C GLU A 221 23.36 -5.80 -2.70
N HIS A 222 23.04 -5.32 -1.49
CA HIS A 222 22.51 -3.98 -1.27
C HIS A 222 23.48 -2.91 -1.76
N GLU A 223 24.78 -3.05 -1.46
CA GLU A 223 25.81 -2.15 -1.98
C GLU A 223 25.87 -2.16 -3.51
N GLN A 224 25.74 -3.33 -4.15
CA GLN A 224 25.68 -3.44 -5.61
C GLN A 224 24.43 -2.76 -6.18
N CYS A 225 23.25 -2.99 -5.58
CA CYS A 225 22.01 -2.34 -5.99
C CYS A 225 22.10 -0.81 -5.87
N VAL A 226 22.69 -0.30 -4.78
CA VAL A 226 22.95 1.13 -4.58
C VAL A 226 23.89 1.68 -5.64
N ALA A 227 24.94 0.95 -6.02
CA ALA A 227 25.84 1.38 -7.09
C ALA A 227 25.11 1.52 -8.44
N HIS A 228 24.26 0.55 -8.81
CA HIS A 228 23.45 0.63 -10.03
C HIS A 228 22.38 1.73 -9.97
N LEU A 229 21.74 1.96 -8.81
CA LEU A 229 20.83 3.09 -8.60
C LEU A 229 21.51 4.44 -8.79
N ASN A 230 22.73 4.58 -8.28
CA ASN A 230 23.52 5.80 -8.43
C ASN A 230 23.97 5.99 -9.89
N ALA A 231 24.35 4.91 -10.59
CA ALA A 231 24.66 4.96 -12.02
C ALA A 231 23.43 5.37 -12.84
N LEU A 232 22.25 4.84 -12.50
CA LEU A 232 20.97 5.22 -13.11
C LEU A 232 20.63 6.70 -12.86
N ALA A 233 20.85 7.19 -11.63
CA ALA A 233 20.62 8.59 -11.29
C ALA A 233 21.51 9.56 -12.10
N GLN A 234 22.74 9.15 -12.39
CA GLN A 234 23.69 9.96 -13.16
C GLN A 234 23.41 9.92 -14.67
N THR A 235 23.16 8.74 -15.21
CA THR A 235 23.05 8.55 -16.67
C THR A 235 21.62 8.71 -17.18
N ARG A 236 20.63 8.30 -16.37
CA ARG A 236 19.20 8.28 -16.68
C ARG A 236 18.90 7.66 -18.05
N ASN A 237 19.63 6.62 -18.43
CA ASN A 237 19.44 5.94 -19.70
C ASN A 237 18.86 4.53 -19.49
N VAL A 238 18.40 3.93 -20.58
CA VAL A 238 17.75 2.61 -20.59
C VAL A 238 18.72 1.49 -20.25
N GLU A 239 20.01 1.64 -20.62
CA GLU A 239 21.06 0.67 -20.33
C GLU A 239 21.30 0.53 -18.82
N ALA A 240 21.48 1.64 -18.10
CA ALA A 240 21.61 1.64 -16.65
C ALA A 240 20.34 1.14 -15.94
N LEU A 241 19.16 1.36 -16.53
CA LEU A 241 17.90 0.81 -15.99
C LEU A 241 17.84 -0.70 -16.15
N GLN A 242 18.32 -1.24 -17.27
CA GLN A 242 18.41 -2.66 -17.52
C GLN A 242 19.37 -3.33 -16.52
N GLU A 243 20.56 -2.76 -16.35
CA GLU A 243 21.54 -3.24 -15.38
C GLU A 243 20.99 -3.24 -13.95
N LEU A 244 20.31 -2.16 -13.55
CA LEU A 244 19.64 -2.09 -12.25
C LEU A 244 18.57 -3.17 -12.11
N ARG A 245 17.73 -3.36 -13.13
CA ARG A 245 16.64 -4.35 -13.10
C ARG A 245 17.19 -5.76 -12.96
N ASP A 246 18.29 -6.07 -13.64
CA ASP A 246 18.93 -7.39 -13.58
C ASP A 246 19.61 -7.61 -12.23
N CYS A 247 20.26 -6.59 -11.67
CA CYS A 247 20.84 -6.63 -10.32
C CYS A 247 19.76 -6.85 -9.25
N LEU A 248 18.67 -6.06 -9.27
CA LEU A 248 17.55 -6.24 -8.34
C LEU A 248 16.88 -7.60 -8.48
N ALA A 249 16.72 -8.10 -9.71
CA ALA A 249 16.12 -9.42 -9.92
C ALA A 249 16.97 -10.55 -9.34
N ALA A 250 18.30 -10.46 -9.45
CA ALA A 250 19.21 -11.42 -8.85
C ALA A 250 19.16 -11.37 -7.31
N HIS A 251 19.20 -10.15 -6.74
CA HIS A 251 19.08 -9.91 -5.30
C HIS A 251 17.77 -10.48 -4.73
N PHE A 252 16.63 -10.11 -5.31
CA PHE A 252 15.32 -10.59 -4.86
C PHE A 252 15.17 -12.11 -4.98
N ALA A 253 15.73 -12.73 -6.03
CA ALA A 253 15.69 -14.18 -6.15
C ALA A 253 16.49 -14.88 -5.05
N HIS A 254 17.65 -14.33 -4.67
CA HIS A 254 18.45 -14.86 -3.57
C HIS A 254 17.73 -14.70 -2.23
N GLU A 255 17.13 -13.55 -1.98
CA GLU A 255 16.35 -13.29 -0.79
C GLU A 255 15.13 -14.22 -0.64
N GLU A 256 14.39 -14.42 -1.72
CA GLU A 256 13.25 -15.34 -1.76
C GLU A 256 13.67 -16.79 -1.49
N GLN A 257 14.82 -17.21 -2.03
CA GLN A 257 15.40 -18.52 -1.73
C GLN A 257 15.73 -18.64 -0.23
N MET A 258 16.28 -17.59 0.39
CA MET A 258 16.54 -17.62 1.82
C MET A 258 15.25 -17.67 2.65
N PHE A 259 14.14 -17.09 2.19
CA PHE A 259 12.85 -17.24 2.87
C PHE A 259 12.40 -18.71 2.92
N GLU A 260 12.60 -19.44 1.82
CA GLU A 260 12.30 -20.87 1.74
C GLU A 260 13.25 -21.69 2.64
N GLU A 261 14.55 -21.39 2.60
CA GLU A 261 15.57 -22.12 3.35
C GLU A 261 15.41 -21.97 4.88
N PHE A 262 15.16 -20.74 5.34
CA PHE A 262 15.08 -20.42 6.77
C PHE A 262 13.64 -20.36 7.31
N GLY A 263 12.63 -20.63 6.47
CA GLY A 263 11.22 -20.73 6.90
C GLY A 263 10.59 -19.39 7.29
N PHE A 264 11.02 -18.28 6.69
CA PHE A 264 10.51 -16.96 7.02
C PHE A 264 9.07 -16.74 6.50
N GLY A 265 8.21 -16.14 7.33
CA GLY A 265 6.91 -15.59 6.92
C GLY A 265 5.71 -16.55 6.87
N GLY A 266 5.92 -17.87 6.97
CA GLY A 266 4.87 -18.90 7.06
C GLY A 266 3.95 -19.03 5.82
N ASP A 267 3.09 -20.05 5.80
CA ASP A 267 2.26 -20.41 4.62
C ASP A 267 0.84 -19.83 4.60
N GLY A 268 0.49 -19.00 5.58
CA GLY A 268 -0.87 -18.47 5.75
C GLY A 268 -1.37 -17.54 4.63
N ALA A 269 -2.65 -17.15 4.71
CA ALA A 269 -3.27 -16.19 3.81
C ALA A 269 -2.64 -14.79 3.90
N PHE A 270 -2.04 -14.45 5.04
CA PHE A 270 -1.33 -13.19 5.29
C PHE A 270 0.14 -13.47 5.67
N SER A 271 0.82 -14.19 4.78
CA SER A 271 2.23 -14.53 4.92
C SER A 271 3.12 -13.31 4.64
N ALA A 272 4.06 -13.04 5.55
CA ALA A 272 5.01 -11.95 5.40
C ALA A 272 5.87 -12.15 4.15
N SER A 273 6.36 -13.38 3.92
CA SER A 273 7.16 -13.72 2.73
C SER A 273 6.33 -13.60 1.45
N LYS A 274 5.06 -14.02 1.42
CA LYS A 274 4.20 -13.79 0.24
C LYS A 274 3.97 -12.30 -0.05
N SER A 275 3.83 -11.47 0.98
CA SER A 275 3.68 -10.02 0.80
C SER A 275 4.98 -9.35 0.32
N HIS A 276 6.12 -9.90 0.73
CA HIS A 276 7.47 -9.46 0.35
C HIS A 276 7.78 -9.81 -1.12
N VAL A 277 7.57 -11.07 -1.52
CA VAL A 277 7.68 -11.54 -2.91
C VAL A 277 6.79 -10.72 -3.86
N LYS A 278 5.58 -10.36 -3.41
CA LYS A 278 4.69 -9.49 -4.19
C LYS A 278 5.27 -8.09 -4.40
N GLU A 279 6.00 -7.57 -3.42
CA GLU A 279 6.67 -6.27 -3.53
C GLU A 279 7.85 -6.33 -4.50
N HIS A 280 8.66 -7.40 -4.47
CA HIS A 280 9.68 -7.65 -5.49
C HIS A 280 9.08 -7.66 -6.89
N ALA A 281 8.01 -8.44 -7.08
CA ALA A 281 7.32 -8.52 -8.36
C ALA A 281 6.70 -7.18 -8.79
N ARG A 282 6.26 -6.33 -7.85
CA ARG A 282 5.79 -4.96 -8.14
C ARG A 282 6.94 -4.10 -8.65
N MET A 283 8.07 -4.08 -7.95
CA MET A 283 9.24 -3.27 -8.29
C MET A 283 9.82 -3.69 -9.64
N LEU A 284 10.08 -4.99 -9.85
CA LEU A 284 10.62 -5.51 -11.12
C LEU A 284 9.70 -5.23 -12.31
N ARG A 285 8.39 -5.41 -12.13
CA ARG A 285 7.40 -5.12 -13.18
C ARG A 285 7.42 -3.64 -13.57
N ARG A 286 7.54 -2.74 -12.59
CA ARG A 286 7.62 -1.30 -12.84
C ARG A 286 8.85 -0.92 -13.66
N LEU A 287 9.99 -1.54 -13.41
CA LEU A 287 11.21 -1.35 -14.20
C LEU A 287 11.03 -1.91 -15.61
N GLN A 288 10.45 -3.12 -15.74
CA GLN A 288 10.18 -3.75 -17.03
C GLN A 288 9.22 -2.92 -17.89
N GLU A 289 8.10 -2.45 -17.32
CA GLU A 289 7.15 -1.58 -18.02
C GLU A 289 7.83 -0.31 -18.55
N ARG A 290 8.85 0.21 -17.84
CA ARG A 290 9.62 1.37 -18.30
C ARG A 290 10.61 1.01 -19.42
N LEU A 291 11.24 -0.16 -19.35
CA LEU A 291 12.14 -0.69 -20.38
C LEU A 291 11.39 -0.98 -21.70
N ASP A 292 10.17 -1.49 -21.62
CA ASP A 292 9.34 -1.81 -22.78
C ASP A 292 8.77 -0.55 -23.47
N ALA A 293 8.76 0.59 -22.78
CA ALA A 293 8.28 1.85 -23.32
C ALA A 293 9.30 2.48 -24.29
N PRO A 294 8.85 3.05 -25.43
CA PRO A 294 9.74 3.61 -26.45
C PRO A 294 10.66 4.72 -25.90
N GLY A 295 11.89 4.72 -26.43
CA GLY A 295 13.09 5.27 -25.81
C GLY A 295 13.17 6.79 -25.62
N GLY A 296 14.07 7.17 -24.72
CA GLY A 296 14.45 8.53 -24.34
C GLY A 296 15.22 8.52 -23.01
N LEU A 297 15.71 9.69 -22.58
CA LEU A 297 16.19 9.89 -21.21
C LEU A 297 15.05 9.58 -20.23
N LEU A 298 15.39 8.90 -19.13
CA LEU A 298 14.45 8.59 -18.06
C LEU A 298 14.10 9.87 -17.31
N ASP A 299 12.82 9.99 -16.98
CA ASP A 299 12.33 11.10 -16.19
C ASP A 299 12.95 11.08 -14.78
N GLU A 300 13.30 12.27 -14.28
CA GLU A 300 13.95 12.40 -12.99
C GLU A 300 13.07 11.95 -11.83
N ALA A 301 11.76 12.22 -11.90
CA ALA A 301 10.82 11.79 -10.86
C ALA A 301 10.66 10.26 -10.87
N PHE A 302 10.70 9.63 -12.05
CA PHE A 302 10.75 8.17 -12.14
C PHE A 302 11.99 7.61 -11.42
N VAL A 303 13.19 8.09 -11.76
CA VAL A 303 14.43 7.57 -11.14
C VAL A 303 14.43 7.79 -9.63
N ARG A 304 14.03 8.99 -9.18
CA ARG A 304 13.87 9.30 -7.75
C ARG A 304 12.94 8.30 -7.07
N SER A 305 11.79 8.02 -7.67
CA SER A 305 10.81 7.10 -7.08
C SER A 305 11.31 5.66 -7.03
N VAL A 306 12.17 5.22 -7.96
CA VAL A 306 12.81 3.89 -7.89
C VAL A 306 13.83 3.83 -6.76
N MET A 307 14.63 4.89 -6.58
CA MET A 307 15.57 5.00 -5.46
C MET A 307 14.84 5.00 -4.11
N THR A 308 13.74 5.74 -4.00
CA THR A 308 12.89 5.74 -2.81
C THR A 308 12.28 4.37 -2.56
N ASP A 309 11.74 3.70 -3.60
CA ASP A 309 11.17 2.36 -3.46
C ASP A 309 12.21 1.36 -2.89
N PHE A 310 13.46 1.39 -3.36
CA PHE A 310 14.52 0.51 -2.86
C PHE A 310 14.92 0.79 -1.41
N VAL A 311 15.16 2.06 -1.05
CA VAL A 311 15.53 2.41 0.33
C VAL A 311 14.42 2.04 1.30
N GLU A 312 13.17 2.36 0.95
CA GLU A 312 12.02 2.01 1.77
C GLU A 312 11.83 0.50 1.86
N HIS A 313 12.13 -0.25 0.79
CA HIS A 313 12.10 -1.71 0.82
C HIS A 313 13.09 -2.27 1.82
N ALA A 314 14.38 -1.91 1.69
CA ALA A 314 15.44 -2.36 2.59
C ALA A 314 15.14 -2.05 4.06
N GLU A 315 14.66 -0.84 4.36
CA GLU A 315 14.35 -0.42 5.73
C GLU A 315 13.08 -1.07 6.31
N GLN A 316 12.08 -1.37 5.47
CA GLN A 316 10.77 -1.81 5.96
C GLN A 316 10.57 -3.32 5.88
N TYR A 317 11.32 -3.99 5.02
CA TYR A 317 11.20 -5.41 4.78
C TYR A 317 12.48 -6.14 5.20
N ASP A 318 13.63 -5.73 4.68
CA ASP A 318 14.88 -6.48 4.84
C ASP A 318 15.39 -6.46 6.28
N ASP A 319 15.28 -5.29 6.91
CA ASP A 319 15.54 -5.10 8.35
C ASP A 319 14.72 -6.06 9.24
N LYS A 320 13.53 -6.51 8.80
CA LYS A 320 12.60 -7.28 9.67
C LYS A 320 12.91 -8.77 9.75
N TYR A 321 13.53 -9.37 8.75
CA TYR A 321 13.86 -10.80 8.79
C TYR A 321 15.33 -11.08 9.11
N SER A 322 16.18 -10.05 9.05
CA SER A 322 17.60 -10.11 9.44
C SER A 322 17.81 -10.84 10.78
N ALA A 323 17.07 -10.45 11.82
CA ALA A 323 17.13 -11.07 13.14
C ALA A 323 16.75 -12.55 13.13
N HIS A 324 15.84 -12.95 12.25
CA HIS A 324 15.44 -14.35 12.08
C HIS A 324 16.53 -15.16 11.36
N MET A 325 17.13 -14.60 10.32
CA MET A 325 18.19 -15.28 9.54
C MET A 325 19.51 -15.39 10.31
N VAL A 326 19.90 -14.34 11.03
CA VAL A 326 21.06 -14.40 11.93
C VAL A 326 20.84 -15.46 13.02
N ALA A 327 19.64 -15.55 13.58
CA ALA A 327 19.31 -16.60 14.55
C ALA A 327 19.29 -18.01 13.93
N ALA A 328 18.97 -18.13 12.64
CA ALA A 328 18.96 -19.39 11.91
C ALA A 328 20.35 -19.78 11.32
N GLY A 329 21.36 -18.92 11.46
CA GLY A 329 22.75 -19.22 11.10
C GLY A 329 23.16 -18.80 9.69
N ALA A 330 22.41 -17.90 9.03
CA ALA A 330 22.80 -17.32 7.75
C ALA A 330 24.11 -16.53 7.87
N GLN A 331 24.95 -16.56 6.82
CA GLN A 331 26.21 -15.84 6.70
C GLN A 331 26.29 -15.03 5.40
#